data_AF-S3CHF2-F1
#
_entry.id   AF-S3CHF2-F1
#
_cell.length_a   1.000
_cell.length_b   1.000
_cell.length_c   1.000
_cell.angle_alpha   90.00
_cell.angle_beta   90.00
_cell.angle_gamma   90.00
#
_symmetry.space_group_name_H-M   'P 1'
#
loop_
_entity.id
_entity.type
_entity.pdbx_description
1 polymer ?
#
loop_
_entity_poly.entity_id
_entity_poly.type
_entity_poly.pdbx_seq_one_letter_code
_entity_poly.pdbx_strand_id
1 'polypeptide(L)'
;MASQDEQELKSALWSVVNDIVDKESIKQTRNATPQFIGALTDMVWTQIESVAVDLESFSRHAGRSTITTDDVLLLARRNEDLHDILKEQVDERKADRVKKGKQRA
;
A
#
# COMPACT_ATOMS: atom_id res chain seq x y z
N MET A 1 19.58 -17.01 -6.13
CA MET A 1 20.05 -15.62 -5.95
C MET A 1 18.92 -14.73 -6.42
N ALA A 2 18.48 -13.76 -5.60
CA ALA A 2 17.49 -12.77 -5.99
C ALA A 2 17.91 -12.08 -7.29
N SER A 3 16.96 -11.79 -8.18
CA SER A 3 17.28 -11.08 -9.42
C SER A 3 17.81 -9.68 -9.09
N GLN A 4 18.54 -9.07 -10.03
CA GLN A 4 19.04 -7.72 -9.82
C GLN A 4 17.89 -6.71 -9.61
N ASP A 5 16.81 -6.87 -10.37
CA ASP A 5 15.58 -6.08 -10.23
C ASP A 5 14.95 -6.23 -8.83
N GLU A 6 14.95 -7.44 -8.27
CA GLU A 6 14.42 -7.69 -6.92
C GLU A 6 15.23 -6.95 -5.85
N GLN A 7 16.56 -6.95 -5.99
CA GLN A 7 17.46 -6.23 -5.08
C GLN A 7 17.28 -4.72 -5.18
N GLU A 8 17.09 -4.19 -6.38
CA GLU A 8 16.81 -2.77 -6.62
C GLU A 8 15.48 -2.35 -5.99
N LEU A 9 14.40 -3.11 -6.22
CA LEU A 9 13.09 -2.87 -5.63
C LEU A 9 13.12 -2.93 -4.10
N LYS A 10 13.82 -3.93 -3.54
CA LYS A 10 13.93 -4.08 -2.08
C LYS A 10 14.75 -2.97 -1.44
N SER A 11 15.79 -2.48 -2.12
CA SER A 11 16.57 -1.32 -1.69
C SER A 11 15.74 -0.03 -1.71
N ALA A 12 14.93 0.17 -2.75
CA ALA A 12 13.99 1.29 -2.82
C ALA A 12 12.93 1.21 -1.71
N LEU A 13 12.40 0.02 -1.44
CA LEU A 13 11.45 -0.21 -0.35
C LEU A 13 12.09 0.13 1.01
N TRP A 14 13.31 -0.34 1.27
CA TRP A 14 14.06 -0.04 2.49
C TRP A 14 14.18 1.47 2.71
N SER A 15 14.51 2.23 1.66
CA SER A 15 14.63 3.69 1.73
C SER A 15 13.32 4.36 2.17
N VAL A 16 12.20 3.97 1.56
CA VAL A 16 10.87 4.51 1.92
C VAL A 16 10.46 4.10 3.34
N VAL A 17 10.72 2.86 3.74
CA VAL A 17 10.44 2.37 5.10
C VAL A 17 11.27 3.16 6.12
N ASN A 18 12.57 3.38 5.85
CA ASN A 18 13.43 4.19 6.69
C ASN A 18 12.86 5.61 6.88
N ASP A 19 12.48 6.29 5.80
CA ASP A 19 11.90 7.64 5.87
C ASP A 19 10.60 7.70 6.70
N ILE A 20 9.76 6.67 6.61
CA ILE A 20 8.52 6.59 7.41
C ILE A 20 8.87 6.35 8.89
N VAL A 21 9.77 5.42 9.17
CA VAL A 21 10.22 5.09 10.52
C VAL A 21 10.89 6.30 11.18
N ASP A 22 11.72 7.05 10.47
CA ASP A 22 12.38 8.25 10.99
C ASP A 22 11.36 9.33 11.37
N LYS A 23 10.35 9.57 10.52
CA LYS A 23 9.27 10.52 10.82
C LYS A 23 8.48 10.12 12.06
N GLU A 24 8.15 8.84 12.22
CA GLU A 24 7.42 8.36 13.39
C GLU A 24 8.30 8.34 14.65
N SER A 25 9.59 8.02 14.52
CA SER A 25 10.58 8.02 15.60
C SER A 25 10.73 9.42 16.21
N ILE A 26 10.80 10.46 15.38
CA ILE A 26 10.81 11.86 15.83
C ILE A 26 9.55 12.21 16.62
N LYS A 27 8.36 11.87 16.11
CA LYS A 27 7.08 12.14 16.78
C LYS A 27 6.99 11.46 18.15
N GLN A 28 7.51 10.25 18.26
CA GLN A 28 7.47 9.45 19.48
C GLN A 28 8.65 9.73 20.43
N THR A 29 9.61 10.58 20.03
CA THR A 29 10.87 10.82 20.77
C THR A 29 11.61 9.52 21.08
N ARG A 30 11.70 8.63 20.09
CA ARG A 30 12.35 7.32 20.16
C ARG A 30 13.29 7.14 18.98
N ASN A 31 14.21 6.17 19.09
CA ASN A 31 15.08 5.77 18.00
C ASN A 31 14.71 4.37 17.52
N ALA A 32 14.80 4.14 16.22
CA ALA A 32 14.71 2.81 15.62
C ALA A 32 16.11 2.23 15.37
N THR A 33 16.27 0.93 15.57
CA THR A 33 17.54 0.26 15.24
C THR A 33 17.57 -0.12 13.76
N PRO A 34 18.77 -0.22 13.14
CA PRO A 34 18.89 -0.71 11.77
C PRO A 34 18.28 -2.11 11.57
N GLN A 35 18.34 -2.97 12.59
CA GLN A 35 17.75 -4.30 12.58
C GLN A 35 16.22 -4.24 12.57
N PHE A 36 15.61 -3.31 13.31
CA PHE A 36 14.17 -3.11 13.28
C PHE A 36 13.71 -2.64 11.89
N ILE A 37 14.42 -1.67 11.30
CA ILE A 37 14.11 -1.14 9.95
C ILE A 37 14.25 -2.25 8.90
N GLY A 38 15.31 -3.06 8.99
CA GLY A 38 15.51 -4.22 8.11
C GLY A 38 14.38 -5.24 8.23
N ALA A 39 14.04 -5.64 9.46
CA ALA A 39 12.95 -6.60 9.71
C ALA A 39 11.58 -6.06 9.25
N LEU A 40 11.32 -4.77 9.45
CA LEU A 40 10.09 -4.13 8.96
C LEU A 40 10.05 -4.09 7.42
N THR A 41 11.19 -3.84 6.77
CA THR A 41 11.30 -3.90 5.30
C THR A 41 10.97 -5.29 4.78
N ASP A 42 11.52 -6.34 5.40
CA ASP A 42 11.22 -7.73 5.05
C ASP A 42 9.74 -8.07 5.26
N MET A 43 9.15 -7.62 6.37
CA MET A 43 7.72 -7.79 6.64
C MET A 43 6.84 -7.13 5.57
N VAL A 44 7.15 -5.88 5.19
CA VAL A 44 6.40 -5.16 4.16
C VAL A 44 6.58 -5.83 2.80
N TRP A 45 7.78 -6.33 2.48
CA TRP A 45 8.04 -7.08 1.26
C TRP A 45 7.12 -8.31 1.14
N THR A 46 7.09 -9.17 2.17
CA THR A 46 6.20 -10.34 2.21
C THR A 46 4.71 -9.95 2.17
N GLN A 47 4.34 -8.82 2.79
CA GLN A 47 2.98 -8.31 2.73
C GLN A 47 2.60 -7.90 1.30
N ILE A 48 3.49 -7.25 0.55
CA ILE A 48 3.24 -6.86 -0.84
C ILE A 48 2.96 -8.09 -1.71
N GLU A 49 3.72 -9.17 -1.55
CA GLU A 49 3.49 -10.43 -2.28
C GLU A 49 2.09 -10.98 -1.99
N SER A 50 1.70 -11.03 -0.72
CA SER A 50 0.37 -11.52 -0.31
C SER A 50 -0.75 -10.64 -0.87
N VAL A 51 -0.59 -9.31 -0.80
CA VAL A 51 -1.56 -8.34 -1.32
C VAL A 51 -1.70 -8.45 -2.83
N ALA A 52 -0.60 -8.62 -3.57
CA ALA A 52 -0.63 -8.74 -5.02
C ALA A 52 -1.45 -9.97 -5.47
N VAL A 53 -1.23 -11.13 -4.83
CA VAL A 53 -1.97 -12.37 -5.12
C VAL A 53 -3.45 -12.24 -4.80
N ASP A 54 -3.80 -11.62 -3.68
CA ASP A 54 -5.19 -11.39 -3.28
C ASP A 54 -5.90 -10.46 -4.26
N LEU A 55 -5.28 -9.33 -4.64
CA LEU A 55 -5.86 -8.37 -5.57
C LEU A 55 -6.06 -8.96 -6.97
N GLU A 56 -5.09 -9.74 -7.46
CA GLU A 56 -5.24 -10.47 -8.72
C GLU A 56 -6.44 -11.44 -8.64
N SER A 57 -6.54 -12.20 -7.55
CA SER A 57 -7.60 -13.18 -7.35
C SER A 57 -8.98 -12.53 -7.26
N PHE A 58 -9.13 -11.39 -6.56
CA PHE A 58 -10.41 -10.66 -6.47
C PHE A 58 -10.85 -10.13 -7.82
N SER A 59 -9.93 -9.51 -8.58
CA SER A 59 -10.25 -8.99 -9.91
C SER A 59 -10.67 -10.11 -10.87
N ARG A 60 -9.97 -11.24 -10.86
CA ARG A 60 -10.29 -12.43 -11.66
C ARG A 60 -11.62 -13.08 -11.27
N HIS A 61 -11.92 -13.17 -9.97
CA HIS A 61 -13.20 -13.70 -9.49
C HIS A 61 -14.40 -12.87 -10.00
N ALA A 62 -14.20 -11.56 -10.17
CA ALA A 62 -15.19 -10.67 -10.76
C ALA A 62 -15.16 -10.63 -12.31
N GLY A 63 -14.42 -11.52 -12.98
CA GLY A 63 -14.31 -11.58 -14.44
C GLY A 63 -13.54 -10.41 -15.07
N ARG A 64 -12.72 -9.71 -14.29
CA ARG A 64 -11.91 -8.55 -14.74
C ARG A 64 -10.43 -8.92 -14.80
N SER A 65 -9.70 -8.23 -15.67
CA SER A 65 -8.23 -8.27 -15.72
C SER A 65 -7.58 -7.00 -15.15
N THR A 66 -8.38 -6.02 -14.75
CA THR A 66 -7.94 -4.75 -14.17
C THR A 66 -8.46 -4.63 -12.75
N ILE A 67 -7.54 -4.42 -11.81
CA ILE A 67 -7.82 -4.19 -10.39
C ILE A 67 -8.51 -2.83 -10.22
N THR A 68 -9.51 -2.78 -9.35
CA THR A 68 -10.35 -1.61 -9.06
C THR A 68 -10.31 -1.29 -7.57
N THR A 69 -10.90 -0.15 -7.17
CA THR A 69 -11.00 0.24 -5.75
C THR A 69 -11.80 -0.77 -4.93
N ASP A 70 -12.73 -1.49 -5.54
CA ASP A 70 -13.56 -2.46 -4.81
C ASP A 70 -12.73 -3.68 -4.37
N ASP A 71 -11.73 -4.08 -5.16
CA ASP A 71 -10.79 -5.14 -4.80
C ASP A 71 -9.91 -4.73 -3.61
N VAL A 72 -9.48 -3.45 -3.57
CA VAL A 72 -8.69 -2.88 -2.47
C VAL A 72 -9.51 -2.76 -1.18
N LEU A 73 -10.78 -2.36 -1.27
CA LEU A 73 -11.67 -2.33 -0.11
C LEU A 73 -11.94 -3.75 0.40
N LEU A 74 -12.12 -4.72 -0.50
CA LEU A 74 -12.29 -6.13 -0.11
C LEU A 74 -11.06 -6.70 0.60
N LEU A 75 -9.85 -6.25 0.26
CA LEU A 75 -8.62 -6.63 0.97
C LEU A 75 -8.66 -6.20 2.44
N ALA A 76 -9.20 -5.01 2.74
CA ALA A 76 -9.28 -4.45 4.08
C ALA A 76 -10.42 -5.03 4.95
N ARG A 77 -11.25 -5.94 4.42
CA ARG A 77 -12.46 -6.50 5.09
C ARG A 77 -12.26 -7.14 6.48
N ARG A 78 -11.02 -7.38 6.90
CA ARG A 78 -10.69 -7.97 8.21
C ARG A 78 -10.34 -6.93 9.27
N ASN A 79 -10.32 -5.65 8.89
CA ASN A 79 -10.01 -4.53 9.77
C ASN A 79 -10.94 -3.37 9.40
N GLU A 80 -12.03 -3.22 10.16
CA GLU A 80 -13.06 -2.22 9.91
C GLU A 80 -12.51 -0.78 9.91
N ASP A 81 -11.63 -0.45 10.86
CA ASP A 81 -11.01 0.89 10.93
C ASP A 81 -10.18 1.18 9.67
N LEU A 82 -9.40 0.20 9.22
CA LEU A 82 -8.63 0.34 7.98
C LEU A 82 -9.54 0.45 6.75
N HIS A 83 -10.61 -0.35 6.71
CA HIS A 83 -11.58 -0.32 5.63
C HIS A 83 -12.21 1.07 5.51
N ASP A 84 -12.63 1.67 6.63
CA ASP A 84 -13.27 2.98 6.65
C ASP A 84 -12.31 4.09 6.21
N ILE A 85 -11.06 4.09 6.67
CA ILE A 85 -10.02 5.02 6.22
C ILE A 85 -9.81 4.91 4.70
N LEU A 86 -9.72 3.69 4.17
CA LEU A 86 -9.52 3.49 2.74
C LEU A 86 -10.74 3.90 1.92
N LYS A 87 -11.95 3.64 2.45
CA LYS A 87 -13.20 4.01 1.81
C LYS A 87 -13.33 5.53 1.68
N GLU A 88 -13.02 6.26 2.74
CA GLU A 88 -12.98 7.73 2.72
C GLU A 88 -12.04 8.23 1.61
N GLN A 89 -10.81 7.70 1.53
CA GLN A 89 -9.88 8.09 0.46
C GLN A 89 -10.38 7.75 -0.95
N VAL A 90 -11.08 6.62 -1.12
CA VAL A 90 -11.69 6.25 -2.41
C VAL A 90 -12.78 7.25 -2.80
N ASP A 91 -13.63 7.63 -1.86
CA ASP A 91 -14.74 8.56 -2.09
C ASP A 91 -14.24 9.97 -2.40
N GLU A 92 -13.22 10.45 -1.68
CA GLU A 92 -12.53 11.72 -1.97
C GLU A 92 -11.96 11.73 -3.40
N ARG A 93 -11.22 10.68 -3.78
CA ARG A 93 -10.62 10.56 -5.14
C ARG A 93 -11.69 10.50 -6.23
N LYS A 94 -12.83 9.86 -5.97
CA LYS A 94 -13.98 9.83 -6.89
C LYS A 94 -14.57 11.23 -7.05
N ALA A 95 -14.78 11.96 -5.96
CA ALA A 95 -15.30 13.33 -5.99
C ALA A 95 -14.39 14.28 -6.79
N ASP A 96 -13.08 14.18 -6.62
CA ASP A 96 -12.12 15.04 -7.32
C ASP A 96 -12.04 14.76 -8.83
N ARG A 97 -12.23 13.49 -9.25
CA ARG A 97 -12.35 13.15 -10.68
C ARG A 97 -13.58 13.80 -11.31
N VAL A 98 -14.71 13.81 -10.60
CA VAL A 98 -15.95 14.44 -11.08
C VAL A 98 -15.78 15.95 -11.23
N LYS A 99 -15.13 16.62 -10.26
CA LYS A 99 -14.86 18.07 -10.33
C LYS A 99 -13.99 18.42 -11.55
N LYS A 100 -12.91 17.65 -11.80
CA LYS A 100 -12.03 17.87 -12.96
C LYS A 100 -12.73 17.64 -14.31
N GLY A 101 -13.66 16.71 -14.38
CA GLY A 101 -14.49 16.48 -15.57
C GLY A 101 -15.40 17.68 -15.89
N LYS A 102 -16.01 18.28 -14.86
CA LYS A 102 -16.85 19.48 -15.01
C LYS A 102 -16.08 20.75 -15.38
N GLN A 103 -14.80 20.86 -15.04
CA GLN A 103 -13.94 21.99 -15.44
C GLN A 103 -13.42 21.91 -16.88
N ARG A 104 -13.48 20.72 -17.50
CA ARG A 104 -13.00 20.49 -18.87
C ARG A 104 -14.11 20.47 -19.91
N ALA A 105 -15.37 20.47 -19.46
CA ALA A 105 -16.57 20.59 -20.28
C ALA A 105 -17.06 22.05 -20.27
#